data_AF-A0A934G3D2-F1
#
_entry.id   AF-A0A934G3D2-F1
#
_cell.length_a   1.000
_cell.length_b   1.000
_cell.length_c   1.000
_cell.angle_alpha   90.00
_cell.angle_beta   90.00
_cell.angle_gamma   90.00
#
_symmetry.space_group_name_H-M   'P 1'
#
loop_
_entity.id
_entity.type
_entity.pdbx_description
1 polymer ?
#
loop_
_entity_poly.entity_id
_entity_poly.type
_entity_poly.pdbx_seq_one_letter_code
_entity_poly.pdbx_strand_id
1 'polypeptide(L)' 'MNTQLIQQARVLNTDEQIELVEAIWDGIVSRGAAPSLTETQKSELDRRLADHLANPDDVVPWSEVKASALAKIRQ' A
#
# COMPACT_ATOMS: atom_id res chain seq x y z
N MET A 1 -16.28 -13.99 -7.90
CA MET A 1 -15.01 -13.45 -8.45
C MET A 1 -14.95 -13.77 -9.94
N ASN A 2 -14.76 -12.78 -10.81
CA ASN A 2 -14.73 -13.02 -12.26
C ASN A 2 -13.34 -13.50 -12.69
N THR A 3 -13.19 -14.82 -12.82
CA THR A 3 -11.91 -15.48 -13.11
C THR A 3 -11.36 -15.18 -14.50
N GLN A 4 -12.24 -14.84 -15.46
CA GLN A 4 -11.84 -14.46 -16.82
C GLN A 4 -11.07 -13.13 -16.83
N LEU A 5 -11.52 -12.13 -16.07
CA LEU A 5 -10.82 -10.84 -15.98
C LEU A 5 -9.44 -10.99 -15.35
N ILE A 6 -9.30 -11.87 -14.35
CA ILE A 6 -8.00 -12.19 -13.75
C ILE A 6 -7.08 -12.85 -14.77
N GLN A 7 -7.59 -13.74 -15.62
CA GLN A 7 -6.78 -14.37 -16.68
C GLN A 7 -6.31 -13.34 -17.71
N GLN A 8 -7.15 -12.38 -18.08
CA GLN A 8 -6.78 -11.30 -19.00
C GLN A 8 -5.74 -10.36 -18.39
N ALA A 9 -5.86 -10.00 -17.12
CA ALA A 9 -4.86 -9.18 -16.44
C ALA A 9 -3.49 -9.90 -16.36
N ARG A 10 -3.48 -11.23 -16.15
CA ARG A 10 -2.24 -12.02 -15.99
C ARG A 10 -1.38 -12.12 -17.25
N VAL A 11 -1.95 -11.90 -18.43
CA VAL A 11 -1.18 -11.96 -19.70
C VAL A 11 -0.56 -10.61 -20.09
N LEU A 12 -0.93 -9.54 -19.40
CA LEU A 12 -0.29 -8.22 -19.55
C LEU A 12 1.14 -8.26 -19.01
N ASN A 13 1.98 -7.34 -19.47
CA ASN A 13 3.30 -7.17 -18.86
C ASN A 13 3.17 -6.56 -17.45
N THR A 14 4.24 -6.61 -16.65
CA THR A 14 4.19 -6.16 -15.25
C THR A 14 3.78 -4.70 -15.08
N ASP A 15 4.25 -3.81 -15.96
CA ASP A 15 3.92 -2.38 -15.87
C ASP A 15 2.43 -2.15 -16.15
N GLU A 16 1.89 -2.79 -17.18
CA GLU A 16 0.46 -2.76 -17.52
C GLU A 16 -0.42 -3.37 -16.40
N GLN A 17 0.07 -4.41 -15.71
CA GLN A 17 -0.64 -4.99 -14.57
C GLN A 17 -0.74 -3.99 -13.42
N ILE A 18 0.35 -3.27 -13.12
CA ILE A 18 0.39 -2.25 -12.08
C ILE A 18 -0.54 -1.09 -12.44
N GLU A 19 -0.45 -0.59 -13.67
CA GLU A 19 -1.32 0.50 -14.17
C GLU A 19 -2.81 0.11 -14.09
N LEU A 20 -3.16 -1.13 -14.46
CA LEU A 20 -4.53 -1.62 -14.34
C LEU A 20 -5.01 -1.66 -12.88
N VAL A 21 -4.16 -2.12 -11.96
CA VAL A 21 -4.48 -2.18 -10.52
C VAL A 21 -4.71 -0.76 -9.97
N GLU A 22 -3.85 0.19 -10.34
CA GLU A 22 -3.97 1.61 -9.95
C GLU A 22 -5.25 2.23 -10.50
N ALA A 23 -5.52 2.07 -11.80
CA ALA A 23 -6.72 2.62 -12.44
C ALA A 23 -8.02 2.07 -11.82
N ILE A 24 -8.06 0.78 -11.47
CA ILE A 24 -9.19 0.19 -10.75
C ILE A 24 -9.34 0.81 -9.37
N TRP A 25 -8.22 0.96 -8.64
CA TRP A 25 -8.22 1.53 -7.29
C TRP A 25 -8.71 2.99 -7.29
N ASP A 26 -8.19 3.82 -8.19
CA ASP A 26 -8.64 5.21 -8.38
C ASP A 26 -10.13 5.29 -8.74
N GLY A 27 -10.61 4.35 -9.56
CA GLY A 27 -12.03 4.21 -9.86
C GLY A 27 -12.88 3.91 -8.62
N ILE A 28 -12.40 3.11 -7.67
CA ILE A 28 -13.10 2.81 -6.42
C ILE A 28 -13.15 4.06 -5.53
N VAL A 29 -12.01 4.73 -5.36
CA VAL A 29 -11.88 5.93 -4.53
C VAL A 29 -12.75 7.07 -5.06
N SER A 30 -12.74 7.31 -6.37
CA SER A 30 -13.52 8.39 -7.00
C SER A 30 -15.04 8.22 -6.87
N ARG A 31 -15.53 6.99 -6.66
CA ARG A 31 -16.95 6.72 -6.36
C ARG A 31 -17.31 6.82 -4.87
N GLY A 32 -16.37 7.23 -4.02
CA GLY A 32 -16.57 7.28 -2.57
C GLY A 32 -16.66 5.90 -1.92
N ALA A 33 -16.22 4.84 -2.61
CA ALA A 33 -16.24 3.47 -2.12
C ALA A 33 -14.92 3.08 -1.40
N ALA A 34 -14.12 4.07 -1.02
CA ALA A 34 -12.95 3.84 -0.17
C ALA A 34 -13.42 3.25 1.18
N PRO A 35 -12.82 2.16 1.65
CA PRO A 35 -13.21 1.54 2.91
C PRO A 35 -12.99 2.52 4.06
N SER A 36 -14.00 2.71 4.90
CA SER A 36 -13.85 3.43 6.16
C SER A 36 -12.88 2.67 7.08
N LEU A 37 -12.07 3.42 7.82
CA LEU A 37 -11.26 2.84 8.88
C LEU A 37 -12.16 2.29 9.99
N THR A 38 -11.76 1.16 10.57
CA THR A 38 -12.35 0.73 11.84
C THR A 38 -11.87 1.66 12.97
N GLU A 39 -12.60 1.68 14.08
CA GLU A 39 -12.20 2.49 15.24
C GLU A 39 -10.81 2.12 15.75
N THR A 40 -10.47 0.82 15.75
CA THR A 40 -9.15 0.33 16.10
C THR A 40 -8.06 0.85 15.16
N GLN A 41 -8.32 0.86 13.85
CA GLN A 41 -7.37 1.39 12.88
C GLN A 41 -7.18 2.89 13.05
N LYS A 42 -8.28 3.64 13.24
CA LYS A 42 -8.23 5.08 13.48
C LYS A 42 -7.45 5.42 14.74
N SER A 43 -7.75 4.75 15.86
CA SER A 43 -7.04 4.93 17.13
C SER A 43 -5.54 4.63 17.01
N GLU A 44 -5.17 3.58 16.26
CA GLU A 44 -3.75 3.26 16.04
C GLU A 44 -3.03 4.31 15.19
N LEU A 45 -3.70 4.85 14.16
CA LEU A 45 -3.14 5.93 13.35
C LEU A 45 -2.97 7.22 14.19
N ASP A 46 -3.97 7.58 15.00
CA ASP A 46 -3.91 8.73 15.89
C ASP A 46 -2.77 8.59 16.90
N ARG A 47 -2.58 7.39 17.47
CA ARG A 47 -1.46 7.08 18.38
C ARG A 47 -0.11 7.23 17.69
N ARG A 48 0.06 6.66 16.49
CA ARG A 48 1.32 6.76 15.73
C ARG A 48 1.64 8.19 15.30
N LEU A 49 0.62 8.96 14.95
CA LEU A 49 0.79 10.36 14.60
C LEU A 49 1.27 11.18 15.81
N ALA A 50 0.63 11.01 16.98
CA ALA A 50 1.04 11.69 18.20
C ALA A 50 2.48 11.34 18.61
N ASP A 51 2.85 10.05 18.49
CA ASP A 51 4.20 9.56 18.78
C ASP A 51 5.25 10.15 17.84
N HIS A 52 4.99 10.17 16.52
CA HIS A 52 5.90 10.77 15.55
C HIS A 52 6.05 12.28 15.75
N LEU A 53 4.97 13.00 16.10
CA LEU A 53 5.04 14.43 16.41
C LEU A 53 5.87 14.72 17.67
N ALA A 54 5.84 13.82 18.66
CA ALA A 54 6.68 13.92 19.85
C ALA A 54 8.14 13.51 19.59
N ASN A 55 8.35 12.54 18.69
CA ASN A 55 9.64 11.92 18.38
C ASN A 55 9.90 11.96 16.85
N PRO A 56 10.14 13.13 16.24
CA PRO A 56 10.24 13.26 14.79
C PRO A 56 11.44 12.50 14.19
N ASP A 57 12.50 12.34 14.98
CA ASP A 57 13.72 11.63 14.58
C ASP A 57 13.69 10.13 14.91
N ASP A 58 12.63 9.62 15.56
CA ASP A 58 12.44 8.19 15.82
C ASP A 58 11.91 7.48 14.55
N VAL A 59 12.76 7.49 13.52
CA VAL A 59 12.48 6.93 12.21
C VAL A 59 13.67 6.13 11.72
N VAL A 60 13.41 5.11 10.92
CA VAL A 60 14.46 4.37 10.21
C VAL A 60 14.70 5.05 8.86
N PRO A 61 15.94 5.45 8.52
CA PRO A 61 16.24 6.03 7.23
C PRO A 61 15.83 5.12 6.07
N TRP A 62 15.28 5.70 5.01
CA TRP A 62 14.85 4.93 3.83
C TRP A 62 15.96 4.06 3.24
N SER A 63 17.21 4.53 3.26
CA SER A 63 18.37 3.77 2.80
C SER A 63 18.54 2.45 3.55
N GLU A 64 18.29 2.45 4.87
CA GLU A 64 18.40 1.27 5.71
C GLU A 64 17.22 0.31 5.47
N VAL A 65 15.99 0.83 5.40
CA VAL A 65 14.80 0.04 5.07
C VAL A 65 14.98 -0.67 3.71
N LYS A 66 15.43 0.08 2.70
CA LYS A 66 15.68 -0.44 1.35
C LYS A 66 16.79 -1.50 1.35
N ALA A 67 17.90 -1.25 2.06
CA ALA A 67 19.00 -2.21 2.16
C ALA A 67 18.53 -3.52 2.82
N SER A 68 17.77 -3.43 3.92
CA SER A 68 17.20 -4.58 4.63
C SER A 68 16.22 -5.37 3.76
N ALA A 69 15.33 -4.69 3.02
CA ALA A 69 14.40 -5.33 2.11
C ALA A 69 15.11 -6.09 0.96
N LEU A 70 16.12 -5.46 0.33
CA LEU A 70 16.90 -6.10 -0.73
C LEU A 70 17.73 -7.28 -0.22
N ALA A 71 18.26 -7.21 1.00
CA ALA A 71 18.98 -8.33 1.61
C ALA A 71 18.08 -9.55 1.80
N LYS A 72 16.81 -9.35 2.19
CA LYS A 72 15.83 -10.44 2.35
C LYS A 72 15.44 -11.10 1.03
N ILE A 73 15.33 -10.35 -0.06
CA ILE A 73 14.97 -10.88 -1.39
C ILE A 73 16.09 -11.77 -1.97
N ARG A 74 17.33 -11.61 -1.50
CA ARG A 74 18.50 -12.37 -1.98
C ARG A 74 18.73 -13.69 -1.23
N GLN A 75 17.97 -13.98 -0.18
CA GLN A 75 18.02 -15.23 0.59
C GLN A 75 16.99 -16.22 0.05
#